data_AF-A0A0E2HFM4-F1
#
_entry.id   AF-A0A0E2HFM4-F1
#
_cell.length_a   1.000
_cell.length_b   1.000
_cell.length_c   1.000
_cell.angle_alpha   90.00
_cell.angle_beta   90.00
_cell.angle_gamma   90.00
#
_symmetry.space_group_name_H-M   'P 1'
#
loop_
_entity.id
_entity.type
_entity.pdbx_description
1 polymer ?
#
loop_
_entity_poly.entity_id
_entity_poly.type
_entity_poly.pdbx_seq_one_letter_code
_entity_poly.pdbx_strand_id
1 'polypeptide(L)'
;MNSNEIEDMSITIKMFGRQYTISLIFRLRENAGSACITPEMVAAAKKFSENINVKIAEATTAIRHFYETEVKDRAEDGFCEYSKLCTSADLCKVVKPSRIYIDDVNDGNTSEVFLGFIFECSWNKDGFAIRYDSDGNIVGVGTAAIME
;
A
#
# COMPACT_ATOMS: atom_id res chain seq x y z
N MET A 1 -21.57 6.74 -5.91
CA MET A 1 -20.69 6.46 -4.77
C MET A 1 -21.16 5.16 -4.16
N ASN A 2 -20.61 4.03 -4.61
CA ASN A 2 -20.90 2.70 -4.06
C ASN A 2 -19.58 2.17 -3.51
N SER A 3 -19.26 2.41 -2.23
CA SER A 3 -18.03 1.88 -1.66
C SER A 3 -18.27 0.44 -1.18
N ASN A 4 -17.83 -0.54 -1.97
CA ASN A 4 -17.77 -1.97 -1.61
C ASN A 4 -16.53 -2.29 -0.76
N GLU A 5 -16.18 -1.35 0.12
CA GLU A 5 -15.04 -1.45 1.02
C GLU A 5 -15.57 -1.84 2.39
N ILE A 6 -15.15 -2.99 2.89
CA ILE A 6 -15.42 -3.41 4.26
C ILE A 6 -14.17 -3.12 5.07
N GLU A 7 -14.25 -2.07 5.89
CA GLU A 7 -13.26 -1.85 6.93
C GLU A 7 -13.44 -2.94 7.99
N ASP A 8 -12.45 -3.81 8.09
CA ASP A 8 -12.52 -4.97 8.99
C ASP A 8 -11.74 -4.69 10.29
N MET A 9 -10.56 -4.07 10.19
CA MET A 9 -9.70 -3.83 11.35
C MET A 9 -8.80 -2.59 11.18
N SER A 10 -8.47 -1.95 12.31
CA SER A 10 -7.37 -0.98 12.40
C SER A 10 -6.12 -1.66 12.97
N ILE A 11 -4.97 -1.45 12.32
CA ILE A 11 -3.67 -1.92 12.81
C ILE A 11 -2.78 -0.75 13.19
N THR A 12 -1.99 -0.93 14.25
CA THR A 12 -0.98 0.05 14.66
C THR A 12 0.39 -0.41 14.19
N ILE A 13 1.07 0.42 13.42
CA ILE A 13 2.40 0.16 12.88
C ILE A 13 3.40 1.23 13.30
N LYS A 14 4.69 0.86 13.36
CA LYS A 14 5.79 1.81 13.56
C LYS A 14 6.61 1.91 12.28
N MET A 15 6.54 3.05 11.61
CA MET A 15 7.23 3.30 10.34
C MET A 15 7.83 4.70 10.35
N PHE A 16 8.98 4.90 9.70
CA PHE A 16 9.67 6.21 9.67
C PHE A 16 9.92 6.83 11.05
N GLY A 17 10.15 5.99 12.08
CA GLY A 17 10.33 6.45 13.46
C GLY A 17 9.06 6.95 14.16
N ARG A 18 7.89 6.85 13.53
CA ARG A 18 6.59 7.28 14.07
C ARG A 18 5.62 6.11 14.17
N GLN A 19 4.61 6.25 15.03
CA GLN A 19 3.51 5.30 15.13
C GLN A 19 2.34 5.80 14.29
N TYR A 20 1.71 4.90 13.54
CA TYR A 20 0.52 5.17 12.73
C TYR A 20 -0.54 4.12 13.03
N THR A 21 -1.80 4.54 13.05
CA THR A 21 -2.95 3.65 13.02
C THR A 21 -3.53 3.73 11.61
N ILE A 22 -3.59 2.59 10.92
CA ILE A 22 -4.07 2.49 9.54
C ILE A 22 -5.15 1.42 9.45
N SER A 23 -6.10 1.60 8.53
CA SER A 23 -7.16 0.64 8.30
C SER A 23 -6.69 -0.48 7.36
N LEU A 24 -7.13 -1.70 7.65
CA LEU A 24 -7.07 -2.86 6.76
C LEU A 24 -8.48 -3.07 6.20
N ILE A 25 -8.58 -3.02 4.88
CA ILE A 25 -9.84 -2.94 4.15
C ILE A 25 -9.90 -4.07 3.14
N PHE A 26 -10.96 -4.87 3.18
CA PHE A 26 -11.26 -5.84 2.13
C PHE A 26 -12.02 -5.13 1.02
N ARG A 27 -11.44 -5.14 -0.18
CA ARG A 27 -12.11 -4.66 -1.39
C ARG A 27 -12.88 -5.81 -2.00
N LEU A 28 -14.19 -5.62 -2.12
CA LEU A 28 -15.08 -6.61 -2.70
C LEU A 28 -15.66 -6.08 -4.02
N ARG A 29 -16.13 -7.00 -4.87
CA ARG A 29 -16.82 -6.63 -6.12
C ARG A 29 -18.10 -5.84 -5.84
N GLU A 30 -18.58 -5.12 -6.84
CA GLU A 30 -19.84 -4.38 -6.75
C GLU A 30 -21.02 -5.25 -6.32
N ASN A 31 -21.74 -4.79 -5.30
CA ASN A 31 -22.90 -5.46 -4.68
C ASN A 31 -22.58 -6.75 -3.90
N ALA A 32 -21.30 -7.02 -3.62
CA ALA A 32 -20.88 -8.09 -2.74
C ALA A 32 -20.95 -7.64 -1.27
N GLY A 33 -21.61 -8.44 -0.43
CA GLY A 33 -21.59 -8.25 1.03
C GLY A 33 -20.38 -8.94 1.67
N SER A 34 -20.22 -8.82 2.99
CA SER A 34 -19.13 -9.46 3.76
C SER A 34 -19.02 -10.98 3.57
N ALA A 35 -20.09 -11.64 3.15
CA ALA A 35 -20.07 -13.06 2.77
C ALA A 35 -19.13 -13.39 1.59
N CYS A 36 -18.66 -12.39 0.85
CA CYS A 36 -17.73 -12.55 -0.27
C CYS A 36 -16.26 -12.39 0.15
N ILE A 37 -15.96 -12.15 1.43
CA ILE A 37 -14.59 -12.24 1.94
C ILE A 37 -14.18 -13.72 1.91
N THR A 38 -13.21 -14.06 1.07
CA THR A 38 -12.79 -15.46 0.89
C THR A 38 -11.79 -15.89 1.97
N PRO A 39 -11.67 -17.20 2.25
CA PRO A 39 -10.63 -17.73 3.13
C PRO A 39 -9.22 -17.32 2.70
N GLU A 40 -8.96 -17.20 1.40
CA GLU A 40 -7.69 -16.78 0.81
C GLU A 40 -7.38 -15.32 1.16
N MET A 41 -8.37 -14.42 1.06
CA MET A 41 -8.22 -13.02 1.48
C MET A 41 -7.87 -12.92 2.97
N VAL A 42 -8.56 -13.68 3.82
CA VAL A 42 -8.30 -13.72 5.27
C VAL A 42 -6.91 -14.30 5.56
N ALA A 43 -6.50 -15.35 4.83
CA ALA A 43 -5.18 -15.95 4.98
C ALA A 43 -4.06 -14.96 4.58
N ALA A 44 -4.24 -14.20 3.49
CA ALA A 44 -3.31 -13.16 3.08
C ALA A 44 -3.23 -12.03 4.12
N ALA A 45 -4.37 -11.57 4.66
CA ALA A 45 -4.44 -10.59 5.75
C ALA A 45 -3.60 -11.01 6.95
N LYS A 46 -3.78 -12.28 7.36
CA LYS A 46 -3.12 -12.86 8.51
C LYS A 46 -1.62 -13.00 8.27
N LYS A 47 -1.21 -13.55 7.12
CA LYS A 47 0.20 -13.72 6.75
C LYS A 47 0.94 -12.37 6.68
N PHE A 48 0.28 -11.34 6.15
CA PHE A 48 0.84 -9.99 6.14
C PHE A 48 0.99 -9.42 7.56
N SER A 49 -0.05 -9.57 8.39
CA SER A 49 -0.05 -9.09 9.78
C SER A 49 1.01 -9.77 10.65
N GLU A 50 1.22 -11.09 10.49
CA GLU A 50 2.26 -11.86 11.19
C GLU A 50 3.67 -11.38 10.81
N ASN A 51 3.86 -10.88 9.59
CA ASN A 51 5.15 -10.41 9.06
C ASN A 51 5.25 -8.88 8.95
N ILE A 52 4.36 -8.14 9.63
CA ILE A 52 4.18 -6.70 9.41
C ILE A 52 5.48 -5.89 9.53
N ASN A 53 6.33 -6.22 10.49
CA ASN A 53 7.61 -5.50 10.70
C ASN A 53 8.58 -5.70 9.53
N VAL A 54 8.61 -6.91 8.95
CA VAL A 54 9.41 -7.21 7.76
C VAL A 54 8.86 -6.43 6.57
N LYS A 55 7.53 -6.44 6.39
CA LYS A 55 6.86 -5.71 5.30
C LYS A 55 7.02 -4.19 5.41
N ILE A 56 7.06 -3.64 6.61
CA ILE A 56 7.39 -2.22 6.84
C ILE A 56 8.84 -1.91 6.43
N ALA A 57 9.79 -2.79 6.73
CA ALA A 57 11.20 -2.58 6.36
C ALA A 57 11.41 -2.65 4.84
N GLU A 58 10.80 -3.64 4.20
CA GLU A 58 10.77 -3.77 2.73
C GLU A 58 10.11 -2.54 2.09
N ALA A 59 8.94 -2.13 2.58
CA ALA A 59 8.23 -0.95 2.10
C ALA A 59 9.05 0.33 2.25
N THR A 60 9.71 0.51 3.39
CA THR A 60 10.57 1.67 3.66
C THR A 60 11.71 1.75 2.65
N THR A 61 12.31 0.61 2.31
CA THR A 61 13.39 0.52 1.33
C THR A 61 12.89 0.84 -0.08
N ALA A 62 11.76 0.25 -0.48
CA ALA A 62 11.16 0.48 -1.79
C ALA A 62 10.72 1.94 -2.00
N ILE A 63 10.06 2.55 -1.01
CA ILE A 63 9.65 3.96 -1.05
C ILE A 63 10.86 4.87 -1.18
N ARG A 64 11.91 4.61 -0.41
CA ARG A 64 13.13 5.41 -0.47
C ARG A 64 13.75 5.37 -1.86
N HIS A 65 13.90 4.16 -2.41
CA HIS A 65 14.46 3.97 -3.74
C HIS A 65 13.65 4.73 -4.78
N PHE A 66 12.32 4.54 -4.81
CA PHE A 66 11.43 5.23 -5.74
C PHE A 66 11.48 6.76 -5.60
N TYR A 67 11.58 7.27 -4.36
CA TYR A 67 11.67 8.71 -4.12
C TYR A 67 13.01 9.29 -4.59
N GLU A 68 14.11 8.57 -4.40
CA GLU A 68 15.46 8.99 -4.79
C GLU A 68 15.75 8.80 -6.29
N THR A 69 14.92 8.03 -7.01
CA THR A 69 14.99 7.85 -8.47
C THR A 69 13.84 8.57 -9.18
N GLU A 70 12.65 7.98 -9.20
CA GLU A 70 11.52 8.41 -10.02
C GLU A 70 10.97 9.78 -9.61
N VAL A 71 10.82 10.04 -8.31
CA VAL A 71 10.30 11.35 -7.83
C VAL A 71 11.31 12.45 -8.06
N LYS A 72 12.60 12.14 -7.88
CA LYS A 72 13.69 13.07 -8.15
C LYS A 72 13.70 13.46 -9.63
N ASP A 73 13.65 12.50 -10.54
CA ASP A 73 13.67 12.75 -11.99
C ASP A 73 12.43 13.56 -12.42
N ARG A 74 11.24 13.21 -11.93
CA ARG A 74 10.01 13.99 -12.21
C ARG A 74 10.06 15.41 -11.68
N ALA A 75 10.74 15.64 -10.56
CA ALA A 75 10.92 16.99 -10.02
C ALA A 75 11.92 17.81 -10.85
N GLU A 76 12.96 17.18 -11.41
CA GLU A 76 13.88 17.82 -12.36
C GLU A 76 13.15 18.28 -13.64
N ASP A 77 12.14 17.51 -14.06
CA ASP A 77 11.23 17.87 -15.16
C ASP A 77 10.12 18.87 -14.76
N GLY A 78 10.09 19.31 -13.49
CA GLY A 78 9.16 20.33 -12.99
C GLY A 78 7.74 19.83 -12.65
N PHE A 79 7.52 18.52 -12.56
CA PHE A 79 6.19 17.96 -12.25
C PHE A 79 5.82 17.98 -10.76
N CYS A 80 6.80 18.03 -9.86
CA CYS A 80 6.58 18.04 -8.42
C CYS A 80 7.75 18.68 -7.66
N GLU A 81 7.54 18.96 -6.37
CA GLU A 81 8.61 19.40 -5.47
C GLU A 81 9.42 18.19 -4.98
N TYR A 82 10.75 18.35 -4.92
CA TYR A 82 11.65 17.36 -4.37
C TYR A 82 12.52 17.96 -3.27
N SER A 83 12.60 17.25 -2.15
CA SER A 83 13.50 17.56 -1.04
C SER A 83 14.40 16.37 -0.78
N LYS A 84 15.72 16.60 -0.75
CA LYS A 84 16.71 15.57 -0.41
C LYS A 84 16.51 15.10 1.02
N LEU A 85 16.42 13.79 1.21
CA LEU A 85 16.28 13.16 2.52
C LEU A 85 17.64 12.64 3.00
N CYS A 86 17.95 12.79 4.28
CA CYS A 86 19.20 12.33 4.86
C CYS A 86 19.08 10.88 5.38
N THR A 87 17.91 10.54 5.92
CA THR A 87 17.65 9.24 6.54
C THR A 87 16.28 8.68 6.12
N SER A 88 16.09 7.36 6.26
CA SER A 88 14.77 6.75 6.02
C SER A 88 13.69 7.24 7.01
N ALA A 89 14.07 7.83 8.14
CA ALA A 89 13.12 8.46 9.05
C ALA A 89 12.56 9.78 8.48
N ASP A 90 13.33 10.48 7.64
CA ASP A 90 12.90 11.73 7.00
C ASP A 90 11.79 11.51 5.97
N LEU A 91 11.56 10.27 5.52
CA LEU A 91 10.43 9.93 4.65
C LEU A 91 9.09 10.40 5.23
N CYS A 92 8.92 10.42 6.56
CA CYS A 92 7.69 10.91 7.19
C CYS A 92 7.31 12.36 6.85
N LYS A 93 8.23 13.15 6.28
CA LYS A 93 7.98 14.53 5.83
C LYS A 93 7.22 14.58 4.51
N VAL A 94 7.30 13.52 3.71
CA VAL A 94 6.84 13.50 2.32
C VAL A 94 5.93 12.32 2.01
N VAL A 95 5.92 11.28 2.86
CA VAL A 95 5.06 10.10 2.72
C VAL A 95 4.52 9.62 4.07
N LYS A 96 3.26 9.21 4.08
CA LYS A 96 2.54 8.76 5.28
C LYS A 96 1.75 7.49 4.97
N PRO A 97 1.88 6.42 5.78
CA PRO A 97 1.01 5.25 5.66
C PRO A 97 -0.45 5.64 5.83
N SER A 98 -1.32 5.20 4.93
CA SER A 98 -2.75 5.54 4.94
C SER A 98 -3.60 4.32 5.28
N ARG A 99 -3.49 3.25 4.48
CA ARG A 99 -4.34 2.07 4.59
C ARG A 99 -3.73 0.87 3.88
N ILE A 100 -4.29 -0.30 4.16
CA ILE A 100 -3.97 -1.54 3.48
C ILE A 100 -5.24 -2.06 2.82
N TYR A 101 -5.14 -2.42 1.56
CA TYR A 101 -6.20 -3.12 0.83
C TYR A 101 -5.85 -4.59 0.67
N ILE A 102 -6.87 -5.44 0.80
CA ILE A 102 -6.83 -6.83 0.38
C ILE A 102 -7.87 -6.95 -0.72
N ASP A 103 -7.40 -7.32 -1.90
CA ASP A 103 -8.21 -7.38 -3.10
C ASP A 103 -8.19 -8.80 -3.67
N ASP A 104 -9.32 -9.25 -4.19
CA ASP A 104 -9.43 -10.50 -4.95
C ASP A 104 -9.67 -10.10 -6.41
N VAL A 105 -8.56 -10.00 -7.14
CA VAL A 105 -8.59 -9.66 -8.55
C VAL A 105 -8.87 -10.94 -9.31
N ASN A 106 -10.00 -10.95 -10.00
CA ASN A 106 -10.39 -12.08 -10.82
C ASN A 106 -10.55 -11.61 -12.26
N ASP A 107 -9.64 -12.07 -13.11
CA ASP A 107 -9.57 -11.70 -14.53
C ASP A 107 -10.42 -12.62 -15.42
N GLY A 108 -11.27 -13.45 -14.82
CA GLY A 108 -12.14 -14.41 -15.51
C GLY A 108 -11.51 -15.79 -15.74
N ASN A 109 -10.20 -15.95 -15.53
CA ASN A 109 -9.49 -17.24 -15.61
C ASN A 109 -8.82 -17.65 -14.29
N THR A 110 -8.42 -16.67 -13.48
CA THR A 110 -7.74 -16.88 -12.20
C THR A 110 -8.26 -15.90 -11.15
N SER A 111 -8.43 -16.37 -9.92
CA SER A 111 -8.61 -15.49 -8.75
C SER A 111 -7.26 -15.35 -8.07
N GLU A 112 -6.72 -14.15 -8.05
CA GLU A 112 -5.48 -13.85 -7.34
C GLU A 112 -5.76 -12.81 -6.26
N VAL A 113 -5.35 -13.15 -5.04
CA VAL A 113 -5.43 -12.24 -3.90
C VAL A 113 -4.18 -11.39 -3.85
N PHE A 114 -4.36 -10.08 -3.84
CA PHE A 114 -3.28 -9.11 -3.69
C PHE A 114 -3.46 -8.25 -2.46
N LEU A 115 -2.34 -7.72 -1.99
CA LEU A 115 -2.28 -6.81 -0.87
C LEU A 115 -1.69 -5.48 -1.31
N GLY A 116 -2.42 -4.39 -1.09
CA GLY A 116 -1.98 -3.04 -1.42
C GLY A 116 -1.65 -2.25 -0.17
N PHE A 117 -0.40 -1.90 0.05
CA PHE A 117 -0.05 -0.94 1.10
C PHE A 117 -0.01 0.46 0.50
N ILE A 118 -0.97 1.31 0.93
CA ILE A 118 -1.20 2.63 0.36
C ILE A 118 -0.68 3.73 1.28
N PHE A 119 -0.11 4.74 0.65
CA PHE A 119 0.52 5.87 1.27
C PHE A 119 0.01 7.17 0.66
N GLU A 120 -0.24 8.15 1.53
CA GLU A 120 -0.37 9.55 1.12
C GLU A 120 1.03 10.11 0.88
N CYS A 121 1.23 10.87 -0.19
CA CYS A 121 2.52 11.51 -0.45
C CYS A 121 2.36 12.92 -1.00
N SER A 122 3.39 13.77 -0.78
CA SER A 122 3.36 15.17 -1.20
C SER A 122 3.56 15.36 -2.70
N TRP A 123 4.13 14.37 -3.38
CA TRP A 123 4.50 14.45 -4.80
C TRP A 123 3.47 13.82 -5.76
N ASN A 124 2.46 13.12 -5.24
CA ASN A 124 1.35 12.60 -6.03
C ASN A 124 0.04 12.68 -5.27
N LYS A 125 -0.95 13.38 -5.85
CA LYS A 125 -2.28 13.55 -5.25
C LYS A 125 -3.06 12.24 -5.15
N ASP A 126 -2.81 11.31 -6.08
CA ASP A 126 -3.47 10.00 -6.09
C ASP A 126 -2.83 9.06 -5.06
N GLY A 127 -1.68 9.44 -4.49
CA GLY A 127 -0.93 8.67 -3.52
C GLY A 127 0.07 7.71 -4.17
N PHE A 128 0.68 6.90 -3.29
CA PHE A 128 1.69 5.91 -3.62
C PHE A 128 1.26 4.56 -3.08
N ALA A 129 1.59 3.48 -3.77
CA ALA A 129 1.25 2.13 -3.36
C ALA A 129 2.41 1.17 -3.56
N ILE A 130 2.39 0.12 -2.73
CA ILE A 130 3.19 -1.08 -2.89
C ILE A 130 2.21 -2.25 -2.97
N ARG A 131 2.30 -3.02 -4.06
CA ARG A 131 1.49 -4.20 -4.29
C ARG A 131 2.29 -5.45 -3.93
N TYR A 132 1.67 -6.32 -3.15
CA TYR A 132 2.18 -7.61 -2.75
C TYR A 132 1.32 -8.73 -3.33
N ASP A 133 1.96 -9.83 -3.73
CA ASP A 133 1.26 -11.08 -4.03
C ASP A 133 0.73 -11.76 -2.74
N SER A 134 -0.01 -12.86 -2.90
CA SER A 134 -0.50 -13.67 -1.77
C SER A 134 0.62 -14.28 -0.92
N ASP A 135 1.84 -14.35 -1.45
CA ASP A 135 3.02 -14.78 -0.71
C ASP A 135 3.69 -13.67 0.10
N GLY A 136 3.25 -12.43 -0.10
CA GLY A 136 3.78 -11.24 0.54
C GLY A 136 5.02 -10.70 -0.16
N ASN A 137 5.34 -11.10 -1.39
CA ASN A 137 6.44 -10.51 -2.16
C ASN A 137 5.97 -9.25 -2.86
N ILE A 138 6.83 -8.23 -2.95
CA ILE A 138 6.53 -7.02 -3.71
C ILE A 138 6.49 -7.37 -5.20
N VAL A 139 5.34 -7.11 -5.84
CA VAL A 139 5.12 -7.30 -7.28
C VAL A 139 4.89 -5.97 -8.01
N GLY A 140 4.71 -4.87 -7.28
CA GLY A 140 4.56 -3.54 -7.87
C GLY A 140 4.85 -2.41 -6.88
N VAL A 141 5.43 -1.32 -7.38
CA VAL A 141 5.75 -0.09 -6.63
C VAL A 141 5.48 1.10 -7.53
N GLY A 142 4.70 2.08 -7.07
CA GLY A 142 4.37 3.24 -7.91
C GLY A 142 3.22 4.07 -7.38
N THR A 143 2.57 4.81 -8.27
CA THR A 143 1.35 5.57 -7.96
C THR A 143 0.24 4.63 -7.50
N ALA A 144 -0.76 5.11 -6.76
CA ALA A 144 -1.85 4.26 -6.29
C ALA A 144 -2.60 3.49 -7.42
N ALA A 145 -2.51 3.96 -8.66
CA ALA A 145 -3.00 3.27 -9.86
C ALA A 145 -2.43 1.85 -10.09
N ILE A 146 -1.32 1.44 -9.47
CA ILE A 146 -0.83 0.05 -9.58
C ILE A 146 -1.77 -0.98 -8.91
N MET A 147 -2.76 -0.47 -8.17
CA MET A 147 -3.80 -1.25 -7.50
C MET A 147 -5.06 -1.40 -8.35
N GLU A 148 -5.12 -0.75 -9.52
CA GLU A 148 -6.17 -0.91 -10.54
C GLU A 148 -5.80 -2.03 -11.51
#